data_AF-A0A522A832-F1
#
_entry.id   AF-A0A522A832-F1
#
_cell.length_a   1.000
_cell.length_b   1.000
_cell.length_c   1.000
_cell.angle_alpha   90.00
_cell.angle_beta   90.00
_cell.angle_gamma   90.00
#
_symmetry.space_group_name_H-M   'P 1'
#
loop_
_entity.id
_entity.type
_entity.pdbx_description
1 polymer ?
#
loop_
_entity_poly.entity_id
_entity_poly.type
_entity_poly.pdbx_seq_one_letter_code
_entity_poly.pdbx_strand_id
1 'polypeptide(L)'
;MNADPKVTRLREIAWRRPLTGAEQAELRAWLAAHPEARDEWELELALSRVVKKLPDAAVPSNFTARVLAEAQRRDAAQARGRRRTPAWWWRTFLPRAAVAAVLLVTGLSIYRARERGKETLTTVREITRTAPPPTLALDDYDVIASLSTGPGADEDLLALMQ
;
A
#
# COMPACT_ATOMS: atom_id res chain seq x y z
N MET A 1 37.78 13.49 15.07
CA MET A 1 38.59 14.66 15.44
C MET A 1 37.70 15.59 16.24
N ASN A 2 37.86 15.64 17.56
CA ASN A 2 37.15 16.62 18.39
C ASN A 2 37.90 17.94 18.26
N ALA A 3 37.39 18.86 17.43
CA ALA A 3 37.94 20.20 17.35
C ALA A 3 37.78 20.90 18.71
N ASP A 4 38.86 21.50 19.22
CA ASP A 4 38.83 22.26 20.48
C ASP A 4 37.75 23.35 20.37
N PRO A 5 36.79 23.42 21.32
CA PRO A 5 35.71 24.41 21.29
C PRO A 5 36.23 25.85 21.25
N LYS A 6 37.42 26.13 21.79
CA LYS A 6 38.03 27.47 21.73
C LYS A 6 38.40 27.87 20.30
N VAL A 7 38.96 26.95 19.53
CA VAL A 7 39.38 27.22 18.14
C VAL A 7 38.19 27.37 17.24
N THR A 8 37.16 26.53 17.41
CA THR A 8 35.90 26.65 16.68
C THR A 8 35.27 28.03 16.90
N ARG A 9 35.28 28.53 18.13
CA ARG A 9 34.80 29.89 18.43
C ARG A 9 35.63 30.97 17.71
N LEU A 10 36.97 30.88 17.75
CA LEU A 10 37.84 31.85 17.08
C LEU A 10 37.63 31.83 15.56
N ARG A 11 37.41 30.65 14.97
CA ARG A 11 37.06 30.45 13.56
C ARG A 11 35.75 31.14 13.19
N GLU A 12 34.69 30.92 13.96
CA GLU A 12 33.38 31.54 13.73
C GLU A 12 33.45 33.08 13.81
N ILE A 13 34.24 33.60 14.76
CA ILE A 13 34.46 35.05 14.87
C ILE A 13 35.18 35.57 13.62
N ALA A 14 36.23 34.88 13.17
CA ALA A 14 37.03 35.27 12.00
C ALA A 14 36.22 35.35 10.70
N TRP A 15 35.17 34.52 10.56
CA TRP A 15 34.24 34.58 9.43
C TRP A 15 33.42 35.88 9.42
N ARG A 16 32.90 36.28 10.59
CA ARG A 16 32.03 37.45 10.73
C ARG A 16 32.81 38.76 10.74
N ARG A 17 33.94 38.81 11.44
CA ARG A 17 34.77 40.02 11.60
C ARG A 17 36.25 39.69 11.74
N PRO A 18 37.15 40.66 11.51
CA PRO A 18 38.56 40.50 11.88
C PRO A 18 38.72 40.18 13.38
N LEU A 19 39.65 39.28 13.71
CA LEU A 19 40.02 38.96 15.09
C LEU A 19 40.74 40.15 15.75
N THR A 20 40.43 40.42 17.01
CA THR A 20 41.12 41.43 17.83
C THR A 20 42.53 40.97 18.20
N GLY A 21 43.37 41.89 18.69
CA GLY A 21 44.75 41.56 19.07
C GLY A 21 44.85 40.48 20.16
N ALA A 22 43.93 40.47 21.12
CA ALA A 22 43.87 39.45 22.16
C ALA A 22 43.49 38.07 21.61
N GLU A 23 42.48 38.02 20.73
CA GLU A 23 42.05 36.78 20.07
C GLU A 23 43.12 36.21 19.13
N GLN A 24 43.86 37.09 18.43
CA GLN A 24 45.01 36.66 17.61
C GLN A 24 46.17 36.12 18.46
N ALA A 25 46.39 36.67 19.66
CA ALA A 25 47.39 36.13 20.58
C ALA A 25 46.99 34.73 21.08
N GLU A 26 45.71 34.53 21.42
CA GLU A 26 45.16 33.22 21.83
C GLU A 26 45.29 32.19 20.70
N LEU A 27 44.92 32.57 19.47
CA LEU A 27 45.07 31.72 18.30
C LEU A 27 46.54 31.35 18.04
N ARG A 28 47.47 32.31 18.13
CA ARG A 28 48.90 32.03 17.93
C ARG A 28 49.46 31.10 18.99
N ALA A 29 49.04 31.25 20.24
CA ALA A 29 49.42 30.34 21.32
C ALA A 29 48.91 28.92 21.05
N TRP A 30 47.67 28.80 20.55
CA TRP A 30 47.11 27.50 20.19
C TRP A 30 47.81 26.84 18.97
N LEU A 31 48.08 27.61 17.91
CA LEU A 31 48.82 27.15 16.72
C LEU A 31 50.31 26.87 17.00
N ALA A 32 50.86 27.41 18.08
CA ALA A 32 52.18 27.02 18.59
C ALA A 32 52.15 25.64 19.24
N ALA A 33 51.06 25.30 19.93
CA ALA A 33 50.84 23.99 20.53
C ALA A 33 50.38 22.91 19.52
N HIS A 34 49.75 23.31 18.41
CA HIS A 34 49.22 22.42 17.36
C HIS A 34 49.73 22.86 15.98
N PRO A 35 51.00 22.61 15.65
CA PRO A 35 51.58 23.01 14.37
C PRO A 35 50.87 22.35 13.16
N GLU A 36 50.32 21.16 13.33
CA GLU A 36 49.55 20.44 12.31
C GLU A 36 48.28 21.17 11.86
N ALA A 37 47.74 22.06 12.68
CA ALA A 37 46.53 22.82 12.38
C ALA A 37 46.80 24.14 11.64
N ARG A 38 48.07 24.50 11.42
CA ARG A 38 48.44 25.77 10.76
C ARG A 38 48.00 25.79 9.30
N ASP A 39 48.24 24.71 8.57
CA ASP A 39 47.90 24.62 7.15
C ASP A 39 46.39 24.71 6.92
N GLU A 40 45.61 24.01 7.76
CA GLU A 40 44.14 24.08 7.73
C GLU A 40 43.65 25.51 8.03
N TRP A 41 44.23 26.15 9.05
CA TRP A 41 43.86 27.51 9.42
C TRP A 41 44.19 28.54 8.32
N GLU A 42 45.37 28.44 7.70
CA GLU A 42 45.77 29.31 6.59
C GLU A 42 44.88 29.12 5.36
N LEU A 43 44.51 27.88 5.04
CA LEU A 43 43.59 27.54 3.97
C LEU A 43 42.22 28.18 4.20
N GLU A 44 41.66 28.06 5.39
CA GLU A 44 40.37 28.67 5.72
C GLU A 44 40.39 30.21 5.66
N LEU A 45 41.48 30.84 6.11
CA LEU A 45 41.67 32.29 5.98
C LEU A 45 41.82 32.73 4.52
N ALA A 46 42.51 31.95 3.69
CA ALA A 46 42.60 32.20 2.26
C ALA A 46 41.22 32.08 1.60
N LEU A 47 40.47 31.01 1.89
CA LEU A 47 39.11 30.80 1.41
C LEU A 47 38.19 31.96 1.80
N SER A 48 38.20 32.35 3.09
CA SER A 48 37.38 33.46 3.60
C SER A 48 37.69 34.78 2.88
N ARG A 49 38.96 35.05 2.55
CA ARG A 49 39.36 36.23 1.77
C ARG A 49 38.88 36.18 0.33
N VAL A 50 38.91 35.01 -0.31
CA VAL A 50 38.41 34.82 -1.68
C VAL A 50 36.90 34.99 -1.72
N VAL A 51 36.17 34.37 -0.79
CA VAL A 51 34.71 34.48 -0.70
C VAL A 51 34.27 35.93 -0.46
N LYS A 52 34.97 36.68 0.39
CA LYS A 52 34.68 38.11 0.64
C LYS A 52 34.89 39.01 -0.59
N LYS A 53 35.65 38.55 -1.60
CA LYS A 53 35.85 39.29 -2.86
C LYS A 53 34.82 38.96 -3.93
N LEU A 54 33.97 37.95 -3.70
CA LEU A 54 32.91 37.62 -4.65
C LEU A 54 31.92 38.79 -4.72
N PRO A 55 31.42 39.13 -5.93
CA PRO A 55 30.40 40.14 -6.07
C PRO A 55 29.12 39.70 -5.37
N ASP A 56 28.39 40.65 -4.80
CA ASP A 56 27.06 40.38 -4.26
C ASP A 56 26.17 39.83 -5.37
N ALA A 57 25.53 38.69 -5.09
CA ALA A 57 24.61 38.06 -6.03
C ALA A 57 23.35 38.90 -6.15
N ALA A 58 23.03 39.35 -7.37
CA ALA A 58 21.77 40.02 -7.65
C ALA A 58 20.60 39.06 -7.36
N VAL A 59 19.74 39.43 -6.41
CA VAL A 59 18.53 38.66 -6.11
C VAL A 59 17.52 38.89 -7.24
N PRO A 60 16.97 37.83 -7.86
CA PRO A 60 15.99 38.00 -8.91
C PRO A 60 14.71 38.66 -8.38
N SER A 61 14.09 39.55 -9.16
CA SER A 61 12.90 40.32 -8.75
C SER A 61 11.68 39.48 -8.39
N ASN A 62 11.64 38.22 -8.83
CA ASN A 62 10.58 37.26 -8.54
C ASN A 62 10.93 36.26 -7.42
N PHE A 63 12.02 36.49 -6.67
CA PHE A 63 12.48 35.60 -5.61
C PHE A 63 11.35 35.26 -4.63
N THR A 64 10.70 36.27 -4.06
CA THR A 64 9.61 36.09 -3.09
C THR A 64 8.44 35.30 -3.68
N ALA A 65 8.07 35.59 -4.93
CA ALA A 65 7.00 34.87 -5.62
C ALA A 65 7.34 33.38 -5.79
N ARG A 66 8.60 33.07 -6.15
CA ARG A 66 9.08 31.68 -6.29
C ARG A 66 9.12 30.95 -4.95
N VAL A 67 9.58 31.62 -3.89
CA VAL A 67 9.62 31.04 -2.54
C VAL A 67 8.22 30.75 -2.02
N LEU A 68 7.28 31.70 -2.16
CA LEU A 68 5.91 31.54 -1.70
C LEU A 68 5.18 30.45 -2.50
N ALA A 69 5.35 30.42 -3.82
CA ALA A 69 4.78 29.36 -4.66
C ALA A 69 5.31 27.98 -4.25
N GLU A 70 6.61 27.86 -3.95
CA GLU A 70 7.19 26.59 -3.52
C GLU A 70 6.73 26.17 -2.12
N ALA A 71 6.61 27.12 -1.18
CA ALA A 71 6.04 26.86 0.14
C ALA A 71 4.60 26.33 0.03
N GLN A 72 3.75 27.02 -0.74
CA GLN A 72 2.37 26.61 -0.99
C GLN A 72 2.28 25.23 -1.64
N ARG A 73 3.16 24.91 -2.60
CA ARG A 73 3.22 23.58 -3.22
C ARG A 73 3.53 22.49 -2.20
N ARG A 74 4.46 22.73 -1.28
CA ARG A 74 4.80 21.78 -0.21
C ARG A 74 3.63 21.57 0.75
N ASP A 75 2.96 22.65 1.17
CA ASP A 75 1.79 22.56 2.04
C ASP A 75 0.66 21.76 1.38
N ALA A 76 0.38 22.03 0.10
CA ALA A 76 -0.62 21.31 -0.67
C ALA A 76 -0.25 19.83 -0.90
N ALA A 77 1.04 19.49 -1.05
CA ALA A 77 1.50 18.12 -1.14
C ALA A 77 1.33 17.36 0.18
N GLN A 78 1.66 17.98 1.31
CA GLN A 78 1.46 17.40 2.64
C GLN A 78 -0.04 17.17 2.95
N ALA A 79 -0.90 18.12 2.59
CA ALA A 79 -2.35 17.98 2.73
C ALA A 79 -2.91 16.80 1.90
N ARG A 80 -2.40 16.58 0.69
CA ARG A 80 -2.78 15.44 -0.16
C ARG A 80 -2.27 14.11 0.37
N GLY A 81 -1.04 14.05 0.89
CA GLY A 81 -0.48 12.84 1.50
C GLY A 81 -1.25 12.34 2.73
N ARG A 82 -1.91 13.26 3.45
CA ARG A 82 -2.77 12.95 4.61
C ARG A 82 -4.18 12.50 4.22
N ARG A 83 -4.61 12.79 2.99
CA ARG A 83 -5.86 12.29 2.38
C ARG A 83 -5.60 11.05 1.52
N ARG A 84 -4.85 10.07 2.03
CA ARG A 84 -4.88 8.71 1.42
C ARG A 84 -6.31 8.19 1.54
N THR A 85 -6.97 8.10 0.40
CA THR A 85 -8.38 7.71 0.32
C THR A 85 -8.57 6.29 0.85
N PRO A 86 -9.55 6.04 1.74
CA PRO A 86 -9.88 4.70 2.22
C PRO A 86 -10.44 3.78 1.11
N ALA A 87 -10.78 4.34 -0.06
CA ALA A 87 -11.35 3.63 -1.20
C ALA A 87 -10.50 2.43 -1.69
N TRP A 88 -9.18 2.50 -1.56
CA TRP A 88 -8.30 1.39 -1.95
C TRP A 88 -8.39 0.20 -0.97
N TRP A 89 -8.56 0.48 0.32
CA TRP A 89 -8.72 -0.54 1.35
C TRP A 89 -10.08 -1.26 1.17
N TRP A 90 -11.16 -0.51 0.98
CA TRP A 90 -12.51 -1.06 0.75
C TRP A 90 -12.57 -2.01 -0.45
N ARG A 91 -11.91 -1.68 -1.57
CA ARG A 91 -11.85 -2.56 -2.75
C ARG A 91 -11.17 -3.91 -2.48
N THR A 92 -10.30 -4.00 -1.49
CA THR A 92 -9.56 -5.23 -1.16
C THR A 92 -10.35 -6.15 -0.21
N PHE A 93 -11.17 -5.57 0.67
CA PHE A 93 -11.95 -6.33 1.66
C PHE A 93 -13.35 -6.73 1.16
N LEU A 94 -13.92 -5.99 0.20
CA LEU A 94 -15.23 -6.30 -0.37
C LEU A 94 -15.35 -7.73 -0.96
N PRO A 95 -14.40 -8.23 -1.77
CA PRO A 95 -14.51 -9.59 -2.31
C PRO A 95 -14.38 -10.65 -1.20
N ARG A 96 -13.54 -10.42 -0.19
CA ARG A 96 -13.36 -11.36 0.93
C ARG A 96 -14.62 -11.44 1.81
N ALA A 97 -15.28 -10.31 2.06
CA ALA A 97 -16.54 -10.27 2.80
C ALA A 97 -17.67 -10.97 2.02
N ALA A 98 -17.72 -10.81 0.70
CA ALA A 98 -18.70 -11.49 -0.15
C ALA A 98 -18.52 -13.02 -0.10
N VAL A 99 -17.28 -13.53 -0.21
CA VAL A 99 -17.02 -14.97 -0.09
C VAL A 99 -17.40 -15.51 1.28
N ALA A 100 -17.06 -14.79 2.36
CA ALA A 100 -17.43 -15.20 3.72
C ALA A 100 -18.96 -15.25 3.91
N ALA A 101 -19.69 -14.27 3.36
CA ALA A 101 -21.15 -14.24 3.40
C ALA A 101 -21.76 -15.43 2.64
N VAL A 102 -21.23 -15.76 1.45
CA VAL A 102 -21.68 -16.94 0.68
C VAL A 102 -21.45 -18.22 1.47
N LEU A 103 -20.25 -18.42 2.03
CA LEU A 103 -19.93 -19.61 2.83
C LEU A 103 -20.83 -19.73 4.08
N LEU A 104 -21.12 -18.61 4.75
CA LEU A 104 -22.05 -18.60 5.89
C LEU A 104 -23.47 -18.98 5.49
N VAL A 105 -23.99 -18.42 4.38
CA VAL A 105 -25.33 -18.74 3.89
C VAL A 105 -25.41 -20.21 3.47
N THR A 106 -24.41 -20.72 2.75
CA THR A 106 -24.34 -22.13 2.34
C THR A 106 -24.24 -23.06 3.54
N GLY A 107 -23.37 -22.75 4.51
CA GLY A 107 -23.21 -23.52 5.73
C GLY A 107 -24.50 -23.56 6.57
N LEU A 108 -25.18 -22.42 6.72
CA LEU A 108 -26.45 -22.34 7.45
C LEU A 108 -27.57 -23.11 6.73
N SER A 109 -27.56 -23.10 5.40
CA SER A 109 -28.52 -23.85 4.58
C SER A 109 -28.35 -25.36 4.76
N ILE A 110 -27.11 -25.85 4.74
CA ILE A 110 -26.79 -27.27 4.99
C ILE A 110 -27.17 -27.66 6.42
N TYR A 111 -26.87 -26.81 7.40
CA TYR A 111 -27.23 -27.05 8.79
C TYR A 111 -28.75 -27.19 8.98
N ARG A 112 -29.54 -26.28 8.39
CA ARG A 112 -31.01 -26.34 8.43
C ARG A 112 -31.58 -27.55 7.70
N ALA A 113 -30.99 -27.96 6.58
CA ALA A 113 -31.40 -29.17 5.86
C ALA A 113 -31.14 -30.43 6.69
N ARG A 114 -30.04 -30.47 7.45
CA ARG A 114 -29.68 -31.60 8.32
C ARG A 114 -30.60 -31.74 9.54
N GLU A 115 -31.10 -30.62 10.09
CA GLU A 115 -32.12 -30.67 11.14
C GLU A 115 -33.46 -31.20 10.60
N ARG A 116 -33.89 -30.81 9.40
CA ARG A 116 -35.12 -31.33 8.77
C ARG A 116 -35.05 -32.83 8.41
N GLY A 117 -33.85 -33.34 8.13
CA GLY A 117 -33.65 -34.78 7.84
C GLY A 117 -33.77 -35.70 9.07
N LYS A 118 -33.74 -35.15 10.29
CA LYS A 118 -33.89 -35.94 11.52
C LYS A 118 -35.36 -36.27 11.84
N GLU A 119 -36.31 -35.45 11.40
CA GLU A 119 -37.75 -35.69 11.62
C GLU A 119 -38.35 -36.71 10.65
N THR A 120 -37.73 -36.93 9.48
CA THR A 120 -38.25 -37.87 8.47
C THR A 120 -37.87 -39.32 8.72
N LEU A 121 -36.87 -39.60 9.57
CA LEU A 121 -36.45 -40.98 9.89
C LEU A 121 -37.30 -41.64 10.99
N THR A 122 -38.00 -40.87 11.82
CA THR A 122 -38.86 -41.42 12.87
C THR A 122 -40.22 -41.85 12.31
N THR A 123 -40.77 -41.15 11.31
CA THR A 123 -42.08 -41.50 10.70
C THR A 123 -41.99 -42.72 9.77
N VAL A 124 -40.85 -42.95 9.09
CA VAL A 124 -40.68 -44.13 8.21
C VAL A 124 -40.50 -45.42 9.03
N ARG A 125 -39.98 -45.33 10.27
CA ARG A 125 -39.79 -46.50 11.14
C ARG A 125 -41.10 -47.04 11.72
N GLU A 126 -42.14 -46.23 11.85
CA GLU A 126 -43.47 -46.71 12.28
C GLU A 126 -44.28 -47.36 11.15
N ILE A 127 -44.11 -46.92 9.89
CA ILE A 127 -44.86 -47.48 8.75
C ILE A 127 -44.33 -48.87 8.32
N THR A 128 -43.07 -49.20 8.66
CA THR A 128 -42.44 -50.47 8.25
C THR A 128 -42.93 -51.68 9.08
N ARG A 129 -43.75 -51.50 10.13
CA ARG A 129 -44.21 -52.62 10.97
C ARG A 129 -45.56 -53.22 10.58
N THR A 130 -46.30 -52.63 9.64
CA THR A 130 -47.66 -53.10 9.27
C THR A 130 -48.01 -53.07 7.78
N ALA A 131 -47.10 -52.72 6.86
CA ALA A 131 -47.40 -52.66 5.43
C ALA A 131 -46.44 -53.54 4.58
N PRO A 132 -46.96 -54.34 3.63
CA PRO A 132 -46.14 -55.04 2.65
C PRO A 132 -45.40 -54.02 1.75
N PRO A 133 -44.27 -54.42 1.11
CA PRO A 133 -43.42 -53.49 0.36
C PRO A 133 -44.23 -52.74 -0.69
N PRO A 134 -44.10 -51.39 -0.79
CA PRO A 134 -44.70 -50.67 -1.89
C PRO A 134 -44.00 -51.13 -3.16
N THR A 135 -44.75 -51.83 -4.01
CA THR A 135 -44.44 -51.93 -5.43
C THR A 135 -44.43 -50.49 -5.95
N LEU A 136 -43.23 -49.90 -6.01
CA LEU A 136 -42.94 -48.76 -6.84
C LEU A 136 -43.61 -49.04 -8.19
N ALA A 137 -44.60 -48.21 -8.51
CA ALA A 137 -45.31 -48.23 -9.78
C ALA A 137 -44.28 -48.10 -10.90
N LEU A 138 -43.87 -49.25 -11.46
CA LEU A 138 -43.08 -49.31 -12.68
C LEU A 138 -43.92 -48.90 -13.90
N ASP A 139 -45.24 -48.75 -13.76
CA ASP A 139 -46.14 -48.25 -14.80
C ASP A 139 -45.71 -46.86 -15.32
N ASP A 140 -45.17 -45.99 -14.47
CA ASP A 140 -44.70 -44.65 -14.88
C ASP A 140 -43.44 -44.70 -15.77
N TYR A 141 -42.66 -45.79 -15.71
CA TYR A 141 -41.50 -45.99 -16.60
C TYR A 141 -41.91 -46.47 -18.00
N ASP A 142 -42.97 -47.28 -18.13
CA ASP A 142 -43.47 -47.76 -19.43
C ASP A 142 -44.09 -46.63 -20.26
N VAL A 143 -44.69 -45.63 -19.61
CA VAL A 143 -45.20 -44.42 -20.29
C VAL A 143 -44.06 -43.58 -20.87
N ILE A 144 -42.94 -43.45 -20.14
CA ILE A 144 -41.77 -42.70 -20.62
C ILE A 144 -41.04 -43.47 -21.74
N ALA A 145 -40.98 -44.80 -21.64
CA ALA A 145 -40.38 -45.64 -22.67
C ALA A 145 -41.17 -45.60 -23.99
N SER A 146 -42.51 -45.66 -23.92
CA SER A 146 -43.39 -45.60 -25.10
C SER A 146 -43.38 -44.24 -25.82
N LEU A 147 -43.15 -43.13 -25.10
CA LEU A 147 -43.04 -41.79 -25.68
C LEU A 147 -41.69 -41.51 -26.36
N SER A 148 -40.65 -42.33 -26.12
CA SER A 148 -39.29 -42.10 -26.67
C SER A 148 -39.10 -42.57 -28.11
N THR A 149 -40.12 -43.15 -28.74
CA THR A 149 -40.09 -43.51 -30.17
C THR A 149 -40.55 -42.32 -31.01
N GLY A 150 -39.70 -41.29 -31.08
CA GLY A 150 -39.80 -40.28 -32.14
C GLY A 150 -39.54 -40.94 -33.51
N PRO A 151 -40.09 -40.40 -34.62
CA PRO A 151 -39.94 -41.01 -35.93
C PRO A 151 -38.45 -41.13 -36.28
N GLY A 152 -38.03 -42.35 -36.63
CA GLY A 152 -36.71 -42.63 -37.17
C GLY A 152 -36.43 -41.76 -38.40
N ALA A 153 -35.15 -41.45 -38.63
CA ALA A 153 -34.70 -40.60 -39.72
C ALA A 153 -35.36 -41.01 -41.05
N ASP A 154 -35.98 -40.05 -41.72
CA ASP A 154 -36.66 -40.24 -43.00
C ASP A 154 -35.58 -40.48 -44.07
N GLU A 155 -35.31 -41.75 -44.39
CA GLU A 155 -34.25 -42.19 -45.32
C GLU A 155 -34.41 -41.54 -46.71
N ASP A 156 -35.63 -41.18 -47.09
CA ASP A 156 -35.94 -40.48 -48.34
C ASP A 156 -35.41 -39.02 -48.36
N LEU A 157 -35.33 -38.35 -47.20
CA LEU A 157 -34.71 -37.02 -47.07
C LEU A 157 -33.18 -37.11 -47.09
N LEU A 158 -32.60 -38.19 -46.61
CA LEU A 158 -31.15 -38.43 -46.67
C LEU A 158 -30.68 -38.79 -48.09
N ALA A 159 -31.49 -39.52 -48.86
CA ALA A 159 -31.21 -39.84 -50.25
C ALA A 159 -31.24 -38.62 -51.19
N LEU A 160 -31.96 -37.55 -50.83
CA LEU A 160 -32.04 -36.32 -51.60
C LEU A 160 -30.83 -35.38 -51.40
N MET A 161 -29.98 -35.66 -50.41
CA MET A 161 -28.80 -34.86 -50.07
C MET A 161 -27.47 -35.47 -50.59
N GLN A 162 -27.53 -36.54 -51.41
CA GLN A 162 -26.40 -37.10 -52.16
C GLN A 162 -26.52 -36.79 -53.65
#